data_AF-A0A921B721-F1
#
_entry.id   AF-A0A921B721-F1
#
_cell.length_a   1.000
_cell.length_b   1.000
_cell.length_c   1.000
_cell.angle_alpha   90.00
_cell.angle_beta   90.00
_cell.angle_gamma   90.00
#
_symmetry.space_group_name_H-M   'P 1'
#
loop_
_entity.id
_entity.type
_entity.pdbx_description
1 polymer ?
#
loop_
_entity_poly.entity_id
_entity_poly.type
_entity_poly.pdbx_seq_one_letter_code
_entity_poly.pdbx_strand_id
1 'polypeptide(L)'
;MNGSENLIHTFDVEDVRADFPILNRKINGMNLVYLDNAATTQKPRHVIDALTRYYEETNANVHRGVHTLSVEATDAYELAREKVGGFINAPRPETVIWTRNTSESLNLVAATWAEEHVAKGDNIVITAMEHHSNIVPWQQLAMKKQAELRYIPAGKDGLLEMSNISKIIDSSTKIVSATHVSNVLGTVNPVDELTRRAHEVGAVMLVDAAQSVPHMPVDVQAMDVDFLCFSAHKMLGPTGIGVLYGKYDLLNDMSPFMFGGDMILEVTYEDAKWNDLPYKFEAGTPNIADAIATGAAVDYLNNLGMENVWRHEQELTAYALEQMSSLAGLKIIGPKDPTLRGGVISFMHDSIHPHDLGTGLDQLGIAIRTGHHCAMPLVRSYDVVAAARASFYIYNTKREIDELVNGISETAGYFRVMMGGTSGLGDLDELYEAIILDHYRSPRNSAPVDDPDVDLEVNNPFCGDEFHIQLKVSDGSVSQVGINGRGCAISQASASLLAELVEGKSYAEVKAAVDSVRRLLKGEEVTEEEQDLLGDIEALGGVRKFPVRIKCALLSWVGLDDALTDHLKK
;
A
#
# COMPACT_ATOMS: atom_id res chain seq x y z
N MET A 1 13.00 -46.38 15.12
CA MET A 1 12.64 -46.55 13.70
C MET A 1 11.16 -46.85 13.64
N ASN A 2 10.36 -45.83 13.35
CA ASN A 2 9.03 -45.92 12.75
C ASN A 2 8.95 -44.67 11.90
N GLY A 3 9.23 -44.84 10.60
CA GLY A 3 9.14 -43.76 9.62
C GLY A 3 7.66 -43.44 9.42
N SER A 4 7.25 -42.26 9.88
CA SER A 4 6.08 -41.60 9.33
C SER A 4 6.45 -41.19 7.91
N GLU A 5 5.89 -41.87 6.91
CA GLU A 5 5.86 -41.40 5.54
C GLU A 5 5.22 -40.01 5.57
N ASN A 6 6.04 -38.97 5.38
CA ASN A 6 5.55 -37.63 5.06
C ASN A 6 4.79 -37.77 3.74
N LEU A 7 3.46 -37.82 3.81
CA LEU A 7 2.61 -37.55 2.67
C LEU A 7 3.00 -36.17 2.16
N ILE A 8 3.74 -36.14 1.05
CA ILE A 8 4.00 -34.90 0.32
C ILE A 8 2.62 -34.46 -0.18
N HIS A 9 1.98 -33.54 0.56
CA HIS A 9 0.83 -32.82 0.04
C HIS A 9 1.30 -32.09 -1.22
N THR A 10 0.94 -32.63 -2.38
CA THR A 10 1.19 -32.00 -3.67
C THR A 10 0.33 -30.75 -3.75
N PHE A 11 0.99 -29.59 -3.80
CA PHE A 11 0.35 -28.29 -4.03
C PHE A 11 -0.17 -28.25 -5.46
N ASP A 12 -1.48 -28.42 -5.66
CA ASP A 12 -2.16 -28.22 -6.95
C ASP A 12 -2.86 -26.86 -6.95
N VAL A 13 -2.39 -25.97 -7.81
CA VAL A 13 -2.89 -24.60 -7.89
C VAL A 13 -4.35 -24.52 -8.36
N GLU A 14 -4.83 -25.47 -9.18
CA GLU A 14 -6.21 -25.43 -9.66
C GLU A 14 -7.19 -25.85 -8.56
N ASP A 15 -6.80 -26.82 -7.71
CA ASP A 15 -7.56 -27.17 -6.50
C ASP A 15 -7.60 -25.98 -5.52
N VAL A 16 -6.47 -25.33 -5.29
CA VAL A 16 -6.40 -24.11 -4.45
C VAL A 16 -7.31 -23.03 -5.03
N ARG A 17 -7.26 -22.76 -6.33
CA ARG A 17 -8.09 -21.73 -6.99
C ARG A 17 -9.58 -21.99 -6.86
N ALA A 18 -10.01 -23.25 -6.86
CA ALA A 18 -11.42 -23.61 -6.69
C ALA A 18 -12.01 -23.13 -5.35
N ASP A 19 -11.17 -22.98 -4.32
CA ASP A 19 -11.58 -22.47 -3.01
C ASP A 19 -11.88 -20.96 -3.02
N PHE A 20 -11.44 -20.21 -4.03
CA PHE A 20 -11.57 -18.75 -4.09
C PHE A 20 -12.70 -18.33 -5.04
N PRO A 21 -13.94 -18.15 -4.54
CA PRO A 21 -15.09 -17.91 -5.40
C PRO A 21 -14.97 -16.64 -6.26
N ILE A 22 -14.25 -15.62 -5.78
CA ILE A 22 -14.11 -14.35 -6.48
C ILE A 22 -13.28 -14.46 -7.78
N LEU A 23 -12.40 -15.45 -7.90
CA LEU A 23 -11.55 -15.63 -9.08
C LEU A 23 -12.34 -16.06 -10.33
N ASN A 24 -13.58 -16.54 -10.15
CA ASN A 24 -14.48 -16.89 -11.25
C ASN A 24 -15.25 -15.69 -11.83
N ARG A 25 -15.06 -14.48 -11.28
CA ARG A 25 -15.71 -13.28 -11.78
C ARG A 25 -15.11 -12.86 -13.13
N LYS A 26 -15.96 -12.27 -13.97
CA LYS A 26 -15.52 -11.54 -15.16
C LYS A 26 -15.46 -10.04 -14.90
N ILE A 27 -14.41 -9.40 -15.40
CA ILE A 27 -14.19 -7.95 -15.36
C ILE A 27 -14.07 -7.49 -16.81
N ASN A 28 -14.89 -6.51 -17.21
CA ASN A 28 -14.91 -6.00 -18.59
C ASN A 28 -15.12 -7.10 -19.66
N GLY A 29 -15.86 -8.15 -19.31
CA GLY A 29 -16.09 -9.32 -20.16
C GLY A 29 -14.95 -10.36 -20.17
N MET A 30 -13.80 -10.02 -19.60
CA MET A 30 -12.60 -10.85 -19.49
C MET A 30 -12.57 -11.63 -18.17
N ASN A 31 -11.81 -12.72 -18.12
CA ASN A 31 -11.59 -13.45 -16.86
C ASN A 31 -10.70 -12.61 -15.93
N LEU A 32 -11.00 -12.63 -14.63
CA LEU A 32 -10.19 -11.90 -13.64
C LEU A 32 -8.79 -12.51 -13.51
N VAL A 33 -7.77 -11.68 -13.70
CA VAL A 33 -6.37 -11.96 -13.34
C VAL A 33 -5.99 -11.04 -12.19
N TYR A 34 -6.05 -11.56 -10.96
CA TYR A 34 -5.82 -10.75 -9.75
C TYR A 34 -4.36 -10.80 -9.29
N LEU A 35 -3.61 -9.71 -9.50
CA LEU A 35 -2.18 -9.57 -9.19
C LEU A 35 -1.89 -8.40 -8.23
N ASP A 36 -2.84 -8.02 -7.36
CA ASP A 36 -2.66 -6.99 -6.31
C ASP A 36 -2.71 -7.58 -4.88
N ASN A 37 -2.18 -8.78 -4.72
CA ASN A 37 -2.17 -9.51 -3.45
C ASN A 37 -1.39 -8.81 -2.35
N ALA A 38 -0.33 -8.07 -2.71
CA ALA A 38 0.47 -7.29 -1.78
C ALA A 38 -0.29 -6.08 -1.19
N ALA A 39 -1.44 -5.70 -1.74
CA ALA A 39 -2.38 -4.79 -1.09
C ALA A 39 -3.36 -5.55 -0.20
N THR A 40 -4.01 -6.59 -0.73
CA THR A 40 -4.85 -7.51 0.04
C THR A 40 -5.03 -8.81 -0.73
N THR A 41 -5.10 -9.94 -0.04
CA THR A 41 -5.41 -11.22 -0.70
C THR A 41 -6.92 -11.42 -0.85
N GLN A 42 -7.30 -12.36 -1.69
CA GLN A 42 -8.65 -12.92 -1.73
C GLN A 42 -8.86 -13.92 -0.59
N LYS A 43 -10.11 -14.36 -0.40
CA LYS A 43 -10.52 -15.19 0.75
C LYS A 43 -11.02 -16.56 0.25
N PRO A 44 -10.50 -17.68 0.78
CA PRO A 44 -11.04 -18.99 0.44
C PRO A 44 -12.39 -19.18 1.11
N ARG A 45 -13.20 -20.09 0.57
CA ARG A 45 -14.52 -20.45 1.10
C ARG A 45 -14.48 -20.79 2.59
N HIS A 46 -13.45 -21.52 3.01
CA HIS A 46 -13.19 -21.88 4.42
C HIS A 46 -13.22 -20.68 5.39
N VAL A 47 -12.61 -19.55 5.01
CA VAL A 47 -12.57 -18.33 5.84
C VAL A 47 -13.93 -17.63 5.83
N ILE A 48 -14.59 -17.56 4.66
CA ILE A 48 -15.92 -16.96 4.51
C ILE A 48 -16.95 -17.72 5.34
N ASP A 49 -16.88 -19.05 5.32
CA ASP A 49 -17.80 -19.93 6.03
C ASP A 49 -17.55 -19.88 7.53
N ALA A 50 -16.30 -19.76 7.99
CA ALA A 50 -16.00 -19.55 9.41
C ALA A 50 -16.64 -18.27 9.96
N LEU A 51 -16.55 -17.17 9.20
CA LEU A 51 -17.17 -15.90 9.57
C LEU A 51 -18.71 -15.99 9.56
N THR A 52 -19.27 -16.61 8.52
CA THR A 52 -20.73 -16.84 8.41
C THR A 52 -21.23 -17.67 9.57
N ARG A 53 -20.59 -18.80 9.83
CA ARG A 53 -20.95 -19.74 10.89
C ARG A 53 -20.92 -19.10 12.27
N TYR A 54 -19.91 -18.28 12.57
CA TYR A 54 -19.86 -17.56 13.85
C TYR A 54 -21.14 -16.72 14.07
N TYR A 55 -21.54 -15.93 13.07
CA TYR A 55 -22.73 -15.08 13.19
C TYR A 55 -24.04 -15.85 13.19
N GLU A 56 -24.10 -16.98 12.50
CA GLU A 56 -25.30 -17.82 12.44
C GLU A 56 -25.49 -18.72 13.67
N GLU A 57 -24.40 -19.17 14.30
CA GLU A 57 -24.44 -20.23 15.32
C GLU A 57 -23.94 -19.81 16.71
N THR A 58 -22.85 -19.03 16.81
CA THR A 58 -22.09 -18.88 18.08
C THR A 58 -21.88 -17.45 18.56
N ASN A 59 -22.40 -16.43 17.87
CA ASN A 59 -22.17 -15.03 18.23
C ASN A 59 -22.64 -14.67 19.65
N ALA A 60 -21.70 -14.24 20.48
CA ALA A 60 -21.90 -13.63 21.77
C ALA A 60 -20.66 -12.81 22.15
N ASN A 61 -20.78 -11.93 23.15
CA ASN A 61 -19.59 -11.26 23.68
C ASN A 61 -18.70 -12.26 24.46
N VAL A 62 -17.39 -12.03 24.48
CA VAL A 62 -16.38 -12.96 25.01
C VAL A 62 -16.04 -12.68 26.50
N HIS A 63 -15.33 -13.61 27.13
CA HIS A 63 -14.70 -13.58 28.46
C HIS A 63 -15.61 -13.51 29.69
N ARG A 64 -16.66 -12.69 29.68
CA ARG A 64 -17.45 -12.37 30.89
C ARG A 64 -18.80 -13.08 30.99
N GLY A 65 -19.29 -13.68 29.89
CA GLY A 65 -20.59 -14.35 29.89
C GLY A 65 -20.50 -15.79 30.40
N VAL A 66 -21.48 -16.17 31.22
CA VAL A 66 -21.58 -17.53 31.79
C VAL A 66 -22.51 -18.46 30.99
N HIS A 67 -23.18 -17.92 29.98
CA HIS A 67 -24.10 -18.69 29.14
C HIS A 67 -23.35 -19.39 27.99
N THR A 68 -23.91 -20.50 27.51
CA THR A 68 -23.31 -21.37 26.49
C THR A 68 -22.69 -20.61 25.31
N LEU A 69 -23.44 -19.72 24.65
CA LEU A 69 -22.92 -18.98 23.50
C LEU A 69 -21.70 -18.11 23.81
N SER A 70 -21.62 -17.52 25.01
CA SER A 70 -20.46 -16.69 25.38
C SER A 70 -19.22 -17.56 25.64
N VAL A 71 -19.41 -18.73 26.24
CA VAL A 71 -18.32 -19.72 26.41
C VAL A 71 -17.83 -20.20 25.05
N GLU A 72 -18.74 -20.62 24.17
CA GLU A 72 -18.40 -21.09 22.82
C GLU A 72 -17.68 -20.01 21.97
N ALA A 73 -18.16 -18.75 22.03
CA ALA A 73 -17.51 -17.63 21.35
C ALA A 73 -16.10 -17.36 21.92
N THR A 74 -15.95 -17.45 23.25
CA THR A 74 -14.66 -17.23 23.93
C THR A 74 -13.66 -18.33 23.56
N ASP A 75 -14.07 -19.58 23.61
CA ASP A 75 -13.22 -20.72 23.26
C ASP A 75 -12.76 -20.63 21.80
N ALA A 76 -13.67 -20.27 20.88
CA ALA A 76 -13.31 -20.08 19.47
C ALA A 76 -12.35 -18.90 19.24
N TYR A 77 -12.54 -17.80 19.97
CA TYR A 77 -11.70 -16.61 19.92
C TYR A 77 -10.27 -16.88 20.43
N GLU A 78 -10.13 -17.54 21.58
CA GLU A 78 -8.82 -17.88 22.14
C GLU A 78 -8.13 -19.00 21.34
N LEU A 79 -8.88 -19.97 20.81
CA LEU A 79 -8.33 -20.98 19.90
C LEU A 79 -7.74 -20.33 18.63
N ALA A 80 -8.36 -19.27 18.12
CA ALA A 80 -7.80 -18.54 16.98
C ALA A 80 -6.46 -17.87 17.35
N ARG A 81 -6.33 -17.36 18.58
CA ARG A 81 -5.07 -16.81 19.10
C ARG A 81 -3.99 -17.88 19.21
N GLU A 82 -4.33 -19.05 19.73
CA GLU A 82 -3.42 -20.20 19.79
C GLU A 82 -2.94 -20.61 18.40
N LYS A 83 -3.84 -20.70 17.41
CA LYS A 83 -3.49 -21.01 16.02
C LYS A 83 -2.53 -19.99 15.44
N VAL A 84 -2.82 -18.70 15.61
CA VAL A 84 -1.93 -17.61 15.16
C VAL A 84 -0.58 -17.68 15.86
N GLY A 85 -0.55 -17.90 17.18
CA GLY A 85 0.69 -18.07 17.94
C GLY A 85 1.52 -19.25 17.41
N GLY A 86 0.89 -20.41 17.20
CA GLY A 86 1.55 -21.57 16.61
C GLY A 86 2.05 -21.32 15.18
N PHE A 87 1.33 -20.54 14.38
CA PHE A 87 1.70 -20.22 12.99
C PHE A 87 3.02 -19.46 12.86
N ILE A 88 3.33 -18.60 13.83
CA ILE A 88 4.60 -17.86 13.90
C ILE A 88 5.60 -18.46 14.91
N ASN A 89 5.28 -19.64 15.44
CA ASN A 89 6.02 -20.31 16.51
C ASN A 89 6.23 -19.43 17.76
N ALA A 90 5.23 -18.67 18.20
CA ALA A 90 5.27 -17.94 19.45
C ALA A 90 5.26 -18.90 20.66
N PRO A 91 6.07 -18.67 21.70
CA PRO A 91 6.20 -19.60 22.83
C PRO A 91 4.94 -19.67 23.71
N ARG A 92 4.07 -18.65 23.63
CA ARG A 92 2.91 -18.46 24.50
C ARG A 92 1.78 -17.76 23.74
N PRO A 93 0.53 -18.27 23.73
CA PRO A 93 -0.59 -17.59 23.08
C PRO A 93 -0.84 -16.17 23.60
N GLU A 94 -0.56 -15.90 24.87
CA GLU A 94 -0.75 -14.60 25.53
C GLU A 94 0.20 -13.52 24.99
N THR A 95 1.24 -13.91 24.25
CA THR A 95 2.16 -12.98 23.56
C THR A 95 1.62 -12.49 22.22
N VAL A 96 0.47 -12.99 21.79
CA VAL A 96 -0.23 -12.59 20.56
C VAL A 96 -1.36 -11.64 20.94
N ILE A 97 -1.23 -10.38 20.54
CA ILE A 97 -2.20 -9.32 20.77
C ILE A 97 -2.97 -9.04 19.48
N TRP A 98 -4.30 -9.06 19.56
CA TRP A 98 -5.15 -8.64 18.46
C TRP A 98 -5.17 -7.13 18.33
N THR A 99 -5.00 -6.66 17.10
CA THR A 99 -5.16 -5.26 16.72
C THR A 99 -6.02 -5.18 15.45
N ARG A 100 -6.31 -3.99 14.95
CA ARG A 100 -7.04 -3.78 13.70
C ARG A 100 -6.19 -4.08 12.45
N ASN A 101 -4.86 -3.93 12.54
CA ASN A 101 -3.91 -4.17 11.47
C ASN A 101 -2.45 -3.96 11.95
N THR A 102 -1.47 -4.31 11.10
CA THR A 102 -0.03 -4.01 11.32
C THR A 102 0.22 -2.56 11.73
N SER A 103 -0.48 -1.59 11.13
CA SER A 103 -0.26 -0.17 11.44
C SER A 103 -0.63 0.16 12.89
N GLU A 104 -1.71 -0.41 13.43
CA GLU A 104 -2.05 -0.25 14.84
C GLU A 104 -1.03 -0.95 15.75
N SER A 105 -0.56 -2.14 15.37
CA SER A 105 0.50 -2.85 16.10
C SER A 105 1.79 -2.02 16.22
N LEU A 106 2.22 -1.39 15.12
CA LEU A 106 3.37 -0.48 15.10
C LEU A 106 3.15 0.75 15.99
N ASN A 107 1.96 1.35 15.93
CA ASN A 107 1.62 2.48 16.78
C ASN A 107 1.53 2.10 18.26
N LEU A 108 1.05 0.89 18.58
CA LEU A 108 1.01 0.38 19.95
C LEU A 108 2.41 0.37 20.54
N VAL A 109 3.38 -0.25 19.86
CA VAL A 109 4.78 -0.29 20.36
C VAL A 109 5.39 1.11 20.42
N ALA A 110 5.15 1.95 19.41
CA ALA A 110 5.65 3.32 19.39
C ALA A 110 5.09 4.19 20.54
N ALA A 111 3.80 4.06 20.85
CA ALA A 111 3.09 4.87 21.83
C ALA A 111 3.21 4.37 23.27
N THR A 112 3.68 3.14 23.47
CA THR A 112 3.85 2.53 24.80
C THR A 112 5.34 2.28 25.08
N TRP A 113 5.89 1.15 24.63
CA TRP A 113 7.28 0.78 24.88
C TRP A 113 8.25 1.90 24.49
N ALA A 114 8.18 2.38 23.24
CA ALA A 114 9.17 3.35 22.77
C ALA A 114 8.96 4.74 23.39
N GLU A 115 7.72 5.11 23.72
CA GLU A 115 7.41 6.33 24.47
C GLU A 115 8.08 6.32 25.87
N GLU A 116 8.23 5.17 26.50
CA GLU A 116 8.85 5.04 27.83
C GLU A 116 10.37 4.91 27.77
N HIS A 117 10.91 4.33 26.69
CA HIS A 117 12.33 3.94 26.61
C HIS A 117 13.19 4.85 25.73
N VAL A 118 12.59 5.69 24.88
CA VAL A 118 13.32 6.65 24.04
C VAL A 118 13.36 8.02 24.71
N ALA A 119 14.58 8.53 24.91
CA ALA A 119 14.84 9.84 25.47
C ALA A 119 15.62 10.75 24.50
N LYS A 120 15.81 12.00 24.92
CA LYS A 120 16.60 12.98 24.16
C LYS A 120 18.03 12.48 23.99
N GLY A 121 18.50 12.49 22.74
CA GLY A 121 19.86 12.06 22.39
C GLY A 121 19.99 10.56 22.06
N ASP A 122 18.92 9.78 22.25
CA ASP A 122 18.85 8.41 21.72
C ASP A 122 18.54 8.42 20.21
N ASN A 123 18.67 7.26 19.58
CA ASN A 123 18.22 7.08 18.20
C ASN A 123 17.28 5.87 18.00
N ILE A 124 16.45 6.00 16.98
CA ILE A 124 15.57 4.97 16.42
C ILE A 124 16.12 4.65 15.03
N VAL A 125 16.30 3.37 14.70
CA VAL A 125 16.80 2.95 13.38
C VAL A 125 15.68 2.26 12.61
N ILE A 126 15.42 2.69 11.38
CA ILE A 126 14.55 2.01 10.43
C ILE A 126 15.25 1.77 9.09
N THR A 127 14.65 1.06 8.15
CA THR A 127 15.25 0.89 6.81
C THR A 127 14.77 1.95 5.81
N ALA A 128 15.49 2.10 4.69
CA ALA A 128 14.99 2.89 3.57
C ALA A 128 13.81 2.22 2.82
N MET A 129 13.52 0.95 3.12
CA MET A 129 12.50 0.15 2.43
C MET A 129 11.15 0.14 3.13
N GLU A 130 11.00 0.89 4.22
CA GLU A 130 9.80 0.82 5.06
C GLU A 130 8.52 1.26 4.35
N HIS A 131 7.45 0.56 4.71
CA HIS A 131 6.09 1.04 4.49
C HIS A 131 5.82 2.26 5.39
N HIS A 132 4.96 3.18 4.97
CA HIS A 132 4.63 4.40 5.72
C HIS A 132 4.20 4.13 7.16
N SER A 133 3.48 3.02 7.40
CA SER A 133 3.10 2.56 8.74
C SER A 133 4.30 2.31 9.66
N ASN A 134 5.45 1.95 9.11
CA ASN A 134 6.71 1.76 9.84
C ASN A 134 7.70 2.93 9.64
N ILE A 135 7.20 4.10 9.24
CA ILE A 135 7.96 5.37 9.18
C ILE A 135 7.31 6.41 10.09
N VAL A 136 6.03 6.68 9.86
CA VAL A 136 5.33 7.83 10.45
C VAL A 136 5.28 7.76 11.99
N PRO A 137 4.98 6.62 12.64
CA PRO A 137 4.98 6.55 14.11
C PRO A 137 6.34 6.92 14.72
N TRP A 138 7.43 6.46 14.10
CA TRP A 138 8.80 6.74 14.56
C TRP A 138 9.20 8.19 14.30
N GLN A 139 8.79 8.79 13.19
CA GLN A 139 8.99 10.23 12.94
C GLN A 139 8.32 11.07 14.04
N GLN A 140 7.05 10.78 14.34
CA GLN A 140 6.31 11.51 15.38
C GLN A 140 6.95 11.33 16.76
N LEU A 141 7.35 10.10 17.10
CA LEU A 141 8.03 9.82 18.37
C LEU A 141 9.39 10.53 18.46
N ALA A 142 10.22 10.44 17.42
CA ALA A 142 11.54 11.07 17.39
C ALA A 142 11.44 12.60 17.57
N MET A 143 10.49 13.26 16.89
CA MET A 143 10.22 14.69 17.06
C MET A 143 9.80 15.01 18.50
N LYS A 144 8.87 14.23 19.05
CA LYS A 144 8.36 14.43 20.42
C LYS A 144 9.44 14.25 21.48
N LYS A 145 10.31 13.24 21.33
CA LYS A 145 11.36 12.89 22.28
C LYS A 145 12.68 13.65 22.07
N GLN A 146 12.81 14.38 20.98
CA GLN A 146 14.10 14.95 20.53
C GLN A 146 15.17 13.85 20.36
N ALA A 147 14.74 12.71 19.81
CA ALA A 147 15.60 11.60 19.42
C ALA A 147 15.92 11.68 17.92
N GLU A 148 16.97 10.99 17.49
CA GLU A 148 17.35 10.91 16.09
C GLU A 148 16.64 9.74 15.40
N LEU A 149 16.08 9.96 14.21
CA LEU A 149 15.60 8.87 13.35
C LEU A 149 16.65 8.61 12.26
N ARG A 150 17.23 7.41 12.28
CA ARG A 150 18.25 6.96 11.33
C ARG A 150 17.68 5.93 10.38
N TYR A 151 18.28 5.88 9.18
CA TYR A 151 17.86 4.97 8.12
C TYR A 151 19.04 4.07 7.71
N ILE A 152 18.79 2.77 7.57
CA ILE A 152 19.67 1.84 6.86
C ILE A 152 19.40 2.04 5.36
N PRO A 153 20.36 2.56 4.57
CA PRO A 153 20.14 2.83 3.16
C PRO A 153 19.85 1.55 2.36
N ALA A 154 19.14 1.71 1.26
CA ALA A 154 18.98 0.67 0.25
C ALA A 154 19.85 1.00 -0.97
N GLY A 155 20.62 0.03 -1.43
CA GLY A 155 21.44 0.13 -2.62
C GLY A 155 20.60 0.13 -3.91
N LYS A 156 21.23 0.49 -5.02
CA LYS A 156 20.58 0.45 -6.35
C LYS A 156 20.21 -0.97 -6.81
N ASP A 157 20.86 -1.98 -6.24
CA ASP A 157 20.53 -3.39 -6.41
C ASP A 157 19.27 -3.83 -5.65
N GLY A 158 18.71 -2.94 -4.82
CA GLY A 158 17.52 -3.19 -4.03
C GLY A 158 17.78 -3.98 -2.76
N LEU A 159 19.03 -4.03 -2.27
CA LEU A 159 19.41 -4.67 -1.00
C LEU A 159 19.80 -3.61 0.04
N LEU A 160 19.75 -3.94 1.32
CA LEU A 160 20.20 -3.03 2.39
C LEU A 160 21.73 -2.89 2.39
N GLU A 161 22.22 -1.67 2.60
CA GLU A 161 23.65 -1.38 2.70
C GLU A 161 24.21 -1.71 4.09
N MET A 162 24.55 -2.98 4.29
CA MET A 162 24.98 -3.51 5.60
C MET A 162 26.40 -3.08 6.02
N SER A 163 27.21 -2.53 5.11
CA SER A 163 28.64 -2.25 5.36
C SER A 163 28.92 -1.28 6.52
N ASN A 164 28.01 -0.35 6.80
CA ASN A 164 28.14 0.64 7.89
C ASN A 164 27.19 0.37 9.06
N ILE A 165 26.63 -0.84 9.17
CA ILE A 165 25.57 -1.14 10.13
C ILE A 165 25.95 -0.83 11.58
N SER A 166 27.20 -1.06 11.97
CA SER A 166 27.69 -0.77 13.33
C SER A 166 27.79 0.72 13.69
N LYS A 167 27.78 1.61 12.68
CA LYS A 167 27.72 3.07 12.89
C LYS A 167 26.29 3.58 12.92
N ILE A 168 25.38 2.90 12.22
CA ILE A 168 23.96 3.28 12.15
C ILE A 168 23.25 2.82 13.43
N ILE A 169 23.39 1.53 13.76
CA ILE A 169 22.95 0.93 15.01
C ILE A 169 24.12 1.00 15.96
N ASP A 170 24.04 1.81 17.01
CA ASP A 170 25.10 2.04 18.00
C ASP A 170 24.57 1.97 19.44
N SER A 171 25.40 2.26 20.44
CA SER A 171 25.02 2.19 21.86
C SER A 171 23.93 3.18 22.29
N SER A 172 23.58 4.16 21.43
CA SER A 172 22.46 5.09 21.66
C SER A 172 21.17 4.64 20.96
N THR A 173 21.21 3.55 20.19
CA THR A 173 20.02 2.97 19.56
C THR A 173 19.15 2.31 20.63
N LYS A 174 17.86 2.62 20.63
CA LYS A 174 16.88 1.99 21.53
C LYS A 174 16.01 0.95 20.85
N ILE A 175 15.69 1.20 19.58
CA ILE A 175 14.87 0.30 18.79
C ILE A 175 15.33 0.32 17.34
N VAL A 176 15.40 -0.87 16.76
CA VAL A 176 15.55 -1.12 15.34
C VAL A 176 14.22 -1.65 14.84
N SER A 177 13.59 -0.98 13.88
CA SER A 177 12.36 -1.45 13.24
C SER A 177 12.59 -1.70 11.76
N ALA A 178 12.32 -2.91 11.27
CA ALA A 178 12.57 -3.25 9.87
C ALA A 178 11.43 -4.03 9.23
N THR A 179 11.12 -3.72 7.98
CA THR A 179 10.29 -4.60 7.15
C THR A 179 11.04 -5.90 6.85
N HIS A 180 10.40 -7.05 7.05
CA HIS A 180 10.99 -8.35 6.72
C HIS A 180 11.05 -8.57 5.21
N VAL A 181 9.96 -8.24 4.50
CA VAL A 181 9.85 -8.31 3.05
C VAL A 181 9.31 -7.00 2.51
N SER A 182 10.07 -6.32 1.65
CA SER A 182 9.63 -5.04 1.08
C SER A 182 8.38 -5.22 0.21
N ASN A 183 7.33 -4.42 0.46
CA ASN A 183 6.10 -4.45 -0.32
C ASN A 183 6.22 -3.80 -1.72
N VAL A 184 7.40 -3.27 -2.06
CA VAL A 184 7.72 -2.66 -3.37
C VAL A 184 8.78 -3.48 -4.07
N LEU A 185 9.93 -3.67 -3.43
CA LEU A 185 11.05 -4.36 -4.05
C LEU A 185 10.91 -5.88 -3.99
N GLY A 186 10.03 -6.39 -3.13
CA GLY A 186 10.00 -7.81 -2.78
C GLY A 186 11.20 -8.27 -1.96
N THR A 187 12.23 -7.44 -1.76
CA THR A 187 13.46 -7.81 -1.05
C THR A 187 13.18 -8.46 0.30
N VAL A 188 13.74 -9.65 0.53
CA VAL A 188 13.78 -10.29 1.85
C VAL A 188 14.98 -9.73 2.61
N ASN A 189 14.74 -8.98 3.68
CA ASN A 189 15.78 -8.31 4.45
C ASN A 189 16.42 -9.26 5.47
N PRO A 190 17.72 -9.09 5.80
CA PRO A 190 18.45 -9.95 6.74
C PRO A 190 18.10 -9.62 8.20
N VAL A 191 16.85 -9.85 8.59
CA VAL A 191 16.32 -9.50 9.91
C VAL A 191 17.03 -10.22 11.05
N ASP A 192 17.53 -11.43 10.85
CA ASP A 192 18.32 -12.15 11.87
C ASP A 192 19.64 -11.41 12.19
N GLU A 193 20.28 -10.83 11.18
CA GLU A 193 21.49 -10.02 11.37
C GLU A 193 21.17 -8.69 12.04
N LEU A 194 20.07 -8.05 11.67
CA LEU A 194 19.60 -6.82 12.30
C LEU A 194 19.23 -7.04 13.77
N THR A 195 18.55 -8.15 14.08
CA THR A 195 18.16 -8.53 15.44
C THR A 195 19.40 -8.72 16.31
N ARG A 196 20.36 -9.52 15.85
CA ARG A 196 21.64 -9.72 16.54
C ARG A 196 22.33 -8.39 16.82
N ARG A 197 22.41 -7.51 15.81
CA ARG A 197 23.07 -6.21 15.93
C ARG A 197 22.34 -5.28 16.90
N ALA A 198 21.01 -5.29 16.93
CA ALA A 198 20.21 -4.53 17.88
C ALA A 198 20.50 -4.99 19.32
N HIS A 199 20.48 -6.30 19.56
CA HIS A 199 20.73 -6.85 20.89
C HIS A 199 22.16 -6.62 21.38
N GLU A 200 23.17 -6.65 20.51
CA GLU A 200 24.56 -6.32 20.85
C GLU A 200 24.72 -4.94 21.49
N VAL A 201 23.86 -3.98 21.15
CA VAL A 201 23.86 -2.62 21.72
C VAL A 201 22.81 -2.39 22.78
N GLY A 202 22.02 -3.42 23.10
CA GLY A 202 20.90 -3.34 24.05
C GLY A 202 19.63 -2.69 23.49
N ALA A 203 19.50 -2.58 22.17
CA ALA A 203 18.28 -2.14 21.51
C ALA A 203 17.32 -3.33 21.30
N VAL A 204 16.03 -3.05 21.19
CA VAL A 204 15.03 -4.05 20.80
C VAL A 204 14.81 -4.07 19.28
N MET A 205 14.40 -5.22 18.75
CA MET A 205 14.06 -5.42 17.35
C MET A 205 12.54 -5.54 17.16
N LEU A 206 11.98 -4.68 16.32
CA LEU A 206 10.62 -4.79 15.81
C LEU A 206 10.62 -5.16 14.33
N VAL A 207 9.83 -6.16 13.95
CA VAL A 207 9.72 -6.59 12.55
C VAL A 207 8.32 -6.33 11.99
N ASP A 208 8.24 -5.52 10.93
CA ASP A 208 7.05 -5.46 10.07
C ASP A 208 7.07 -6.67 9.13
N ALA A 209 6.27 -7.67 9.50
CA ALA A 209 6.17 -8.96 8.84
C ALA A 209 4.92 -9.07 7.96
N ALA A 210 4.29 -7.95 7.61
CA ALA A 210 3.05 -7.92 6.81
C ALA A 210 3.19 -8.54 5.41
N GLN A 211 4.42 -8.74 4.92
CA GLN A 211 4.73 -9.40 3.65
C GLN A 211 5.62 -10.64 3.79
N SER A 212 5.95 -11.08 5.00
CA SER A 212 6.64 -12.36 5.20
C SER A 212 5.68 -13.43 5.71
N VAL A 213 4.88 -13.11 6.74
CA VAL A 213 3.93 -14.06 7.36
C VAL A 213 2.97 -14.71 6.36
N PRO A 214 2.44 -14.00 5.34
CA PRO A 214 1.58 -14.65 4.35
C PRO A 214 2.30 -15.56 3.36
N HIS A 215 3.61 -15.40 3.19
CA HIS A 215 4.35 -15.85 2.01
C HIS A 215 5.42 -16.90 2.31
N MET A 216 5.91 -16.96 3.55
CA MET A 216 7.01 -17.84 3.95
C MET A 216 6.88 -18.27 5.41
N PRO A 217 7.55 -19.37 5.82
CA PRO A 217 7.67 -19.72 7.23
C PRO A 217 8.30 -18.57 8.04
N VAL A 218 7.74 -18.31 9.21
CA VAL A 218 8.23 -17.31 10.16
C VAL A 218 8.30 -17.98 11.52
N ASP A 219 9.45 -17.88 12.18
CA ASP A 219 9.69 -18.42 13.50
C ASP A 219 10.26 -17.32 14.40
N VAL A 220 9.41 -16.73 15.23
CA VAL A 220 9.80 -15.61 16.11
C VAL A 220 10.84 -16.01 17.16
N GLN A 221 10.92 -17.30 17.52
CA GLN A 221 11.92 -17.80 18.46
C GLN A 221 13.27 -17.95 17.77
N ALA A 222 13.30 -18.49 16.55
CA ALA A 222 14.55 -18.64 15.78
C ALA A 222 15.14 -17.29 15.37
N MET A 223 14.28 -16.34 14.98
CA MET A 223 14.69 -14.98 14.63
C MET A 223 15.06 -14.12 15.84
N ASP A 224 14.68 -14.55 17.06
CA ASP A 224 14.84 -13.85 18.34
C ASP A 224 14.27 -12.42 18.38
N VAL A 225 13.27 -12.14 17.54
CA VAL A 225 12.68 -10.80 17.44
C VAL A 225 11.90 -10.44 18.71
N ASP A 226 11.98 -9.17 19.12
CA ASP A 226 11.32 -8.69 20.34
C ASP A 226 9.85 -8.37 20.10
N PHE A 227 9.54 -7.83 18.91
CA PHE A 227 8.20 -7.59 18.42
C PHE A 227 8.07 -8.00 16.95
N LEU A 228 6.91 -8.51 16.55
CA LEU A 228 6.60 -8.81 15.15
C LEU A 228 5.13 -8.49 14.88
N CYS A 229 4.82 -7.85 13.75
CA CYS A 229 3.45 -7.49 13.43
C CYS A 229 3.04 -7.80 11.99
N PHE A 230 1.78 -8.16 11.78
CA PHE A 230 1.21 -8.47 10.46
C PHE A 230 -0.31 -8.26 10.44
N SER A 231 -0.89 -8.28 9.23
CA SER A 231 -2.31 -8.03 8.98
C SER A 231 -2.98 -9.26 8.38
N ALA A 232 -4.13 -9.66 8.91
CA ALA A 232 -4.84 -10.85 8.44
C ALA A 232 -5.29 -10.73 6.97
N HIS A 233 -5.66 -9.52 6.53
CA HIS A 233 -6.14 -9.30 5.16
C HIS A 233 -5.11 -9.58 4.06
N LYS A 234 -3.83 -9.70 4.41
CA LYS A 234 -2.75 -10.12 3.50
C LYS A 234 -2.45 -11.63 3.55
N MET A 235 -3.04 -12.36 4.51
CA MET A 235 -2.86 -13.81 4.69
C MET A 235 -4.20 -14.54 4.65
N LEU A 236 -5.02 -14.24 3.64
CA LEU A 236 -6.34 -14.85 3.40
C LEU A 236 -7.43 -14.54 4.42
N GLY A 237 -7.10 -13.92 5.55
CA GLY A 237 -8.04 -13.55 6.60
C GLY A 237 -8.84 -12.28 6.30
N PRO A 238 -9.77 -11.90 7.19
CA PRO A 238 -10.62 -10.71 7.03
C PRO A 238 -9.84 -9.39 7.09
N THR A 239 -10.51 -8.33 6.65
CA THR A 239 -10.08 -6.94 6.90
C THR A 239 -10.36 -6.53 8.34
N GLY A 240 -9.67 -5.50 8.86
CA GLY A 240 -10.00 -4.94 10.17
C GLY A 240 -9.49 -5.77 11.36
N ILE A 241 -8.60 -6.73 11.10
CA ILE A 241 -7.84 -7.44 12.13
C ILE A 241 -6.38 -7.65 11.73
N GLY A 242 -5.50 -7.58 12.71
CA GLY A 242 -4.07 -7.80 12.64
C GLY A 242 -3.52 -8.27 13.97
N VAL A 243 -2.21 -8.48 14.01
CA VAL A 243 -1.54 -9.16 15.11
C VAL A 243 -0.27 -8.40 15.46
N LEU A 244 -0.06 -8.20 16.76
CA LEU A 244 1.23 -7.90 17.36
C LEU A 244 1.66 -9.12 18.18
N TYR A 245 2.79 -9.70 17.83
CA TYR A 245 3.58 -10.53 18.74
C TYR A 245 4.58 -9.63 19.50
N GLY A 246 4.78 -9.92 20.78
CA GLY A 246 5.88 -9.36 21.56
C GLY A 246 6.39 -10.33 22.61
N LYS A 247 7.68 -10.32 22.93
CA LYS A 247 8.22 -11.14 24.02
C LYS A 247 7.47 -10.85 25.33
N TYR A 248 7.17 -11.92 26.08
CA TYR A 248 6.31 -11.86 27.27
C TYR A 248 6.75 -10.78 28.27
N ASP A 249 8.04 -10.74 28.61
CA ASP A 249 8.56 -9.80 29.60
C ASP A 249 8.43 -8.34 29.14
N LEU A 250 8.66 -8.07 27.84
CA LEU A 250 8.48 -6.74 27.27
C LEU A 250 7.01 -6.31 27.30
N LEU A 251 6.11 -7.18 26.83
CA LEU A 251 4.68 -6.90 26.85
C LEU A 251 4.17 -6.71 28.28
N ASN A 252 4.68 -7.47 29.24
CA ASN A 252 4.27 -7.39 30.64
C ASN A 252 4.67 -6.05 31.28
N ASP A 253 5.86 -5.54 30.95
CA ASP A 253 6.36 -4.26 31.49
C ASP A 253 5.77 -3.02 30.80
N MET A 254 5.29 -3.15 29.56
CA MET A 254 4.68 -2.04 28.79
C MET A 254 3.37 -1.53 29.41
N SER A 255 3.18 -0.20 29.41
CA SER A 255 1.89 0.42 29.74
C SER A 255 0.80 0.13 28.69
N PRO A 256 -0.50 0.12 29.08
CA PRO A 256 -1.59 -0.06 28.13
C PRO A 256 -1.64 1.04 27.06
N PHE A 257 -2.08 0.67 25.85
CA PHE A 257 -2.21 1.58 24.71
C PHE A 257 -3.58 2.28 24.67
N MET A 258 -4.66 1.50 24.88
CA MET A 258 -6.03 1.99 24.96
C MET A 258 -6.63 1.64 26.33
N PHE A 259 -7.54 2.47 26.83
CA PHE A 259 -8.14 2.32 28.15
C PHE A 259 -9.66 2.14 28.01
N GLY A 260 -10.23 1.15 28.70
CA GLY A 260 -11.65 0.84 28.60
C GLY A 260 -12.04 -0.45 29.34
N GLY A 261 -13.17 -1.04 28.94
CA GLY A 261 -13.56 -2.38 29.39
C GLY A 261 -12.58 -3.46 28.93
N ASP A 262 -12.69 -4.66 29.52
CA ASP A 262 -11.91 -5.88 29.23
C ASP A 262 -10.40 -5.84 29.55
N MET A 263 -9.73 -4.71 29.30
CA MET A 263 -8.32 -4.51 29.63
C MET A 263 -8.03 -4.19 31.11
N ILE A 264 -9.08 -4.01 31.92
CA ILE A 264 -8.98 -3.76 33.37
C ILE A 264 -9.12 -5.04 34.19
N LEU A 265 -8.45 -5.08 35.33
CA LEU A 265 -8.65 -6.05 36.41
C LEU A 265 -9.57 -5.48 37.49
N GLU A 266 -9.38 -4.22 37.88
CA GLU A 266 -10.15 -3.53 38.92
C GLU A 266 -10.32 -2.05 38.55
N VAL A 267 -11.50 -1.48 38.81
CA VAL A 267 -11.77 -0.04 38.59
C VAL A 267 -12.47 0.52 39.83
N THR A 268 -11.96 1.65 40.32
CA THR A 268 -12.55 2.46 41.39
C THR A 268 -12.88 3.86 40.86
N TYR A 269 -13.43 4.75 41.69
CA TYR A 269 -13.66 6.14 41.27
C TYR A 269 -12.34 6.92 41.10
N GLU A 270 -11.29 6.50 41.80
CA GLU A 270 -10.01 7.20 41.89
C GLU A 270 -8.90 6.59 41.02
N ASP A 271 -8.92 5.27 40.79
CA ASP A 271 -7.83 4.53 40.15
C ASP A 271 -8.30 3.23 39.45
N ALA A 272 -7.43 2.64 38.62
CA ALA A 272 -7.64 1.37 37.93
C ALA A 272 -6.39 0.48 37.92
N LYS A 273 -6.59 -0.83 37.95
CA LYS A 273 -5.56 -1.85 37.73
C LYS A 273 -5.80 -2.56 36.41
N TRP A 274 -4.72 -2.88 35.70
CA TRP A 274 -4.77 -3.50 34.38
C TRP A 274 -4.85 -5.02 34.47
N ASN A 275 -5.46 -5.62 33.46
CA ASN A 275 -5.55 -7.07 33.29
C ASN A 275 -4.19 -7.66 32.87
N ASP A 276 -4.09 -8.98 32.90
CA ASP A 276 -2.92 -9.71 32.42
C ASP A 276 -2.87 -9.73 30.88
N LEU A 277 -1.78 -10.25 30.33
CA LEU A 277 -1.66 -10.48 28.89
C LEU A 277 -2.61 -11.60 28.44
N PRO A 278 -3.20 -11.52 27.24
CA PRO A 278 -3.07 -10.45 26.24
C PRO A 278 -4.01 -9.25 26.48
N TYR A 279 -4.99 -9.42 27.38
CA TYR A 279 -6.14 -8.54 27.56
C TYR A 279 -5.77 -7.10 27.92
N LYS A 280 -4.61 -6.88 28.57
CA LYS A 280 -4.06 -5.54 28.85
C LYS A 280 -4.06 -4.60 27.64
N PHE A 281 -3.95 -5.14 26.43
CA PHE A 281 -3.86 -4.37 25.18
C PHE A 281 -5.13 -4.43 24.31
N GLU A 282 -6.18 -5.12 24.75
CA GLU A 282 -7.40 -5.38 23.97
C GLU A 282 -8.59 -4.68 24.64
N ALA A 283 -8.63 -3.35 24.56
CA ALA A 283 -9.63 -2.53 25.23
C ALA A 283 -11.00 -2.58 24.50
N GLY A 284 -12.05 -2.92 25.25
CA GLY A 284 -13.42 -3.03 24.77
C GLY A 284 -13.69 -4.31 23.99
N THR A 285 -14.93 -4.45 23.49
CA THR A 285 -15.34 -5.63 22.70
C THR A 285 -14.40 -5.83 21.51
N PRO A 286 -13.72 -6.98 21.40
CA PRO A 286 -12.77 -7.22 20.32
C PRO A 286 -13.50 -7.57 19.00
N ASN A 287 -12.72 -7.65 17.91
CA ASN A 287 -13.22 -8.13 16.62
C ASN A 287 -13.30 -9.68 16.59
N ILE A 288 -14.28 -10.22 17.32
CA ILE A 288 -14.40 -11.67 17.63
C ILE A 288 -14.50 -12.53 16.37
N ALA A 289 -15.45 -12.21 15.49
CA ALA A 289 -15.72 -12.98 14.26
C ALA A 289 -14.48 -13.06 13.36
N ASP A 290 -13.78 -11.93 13.20
CA ASP A 290 -12.66 -11.84 12.29
C ASP A 290 -11.39 -12.51 12.86
N ALA A 291 -11.24 -12.56 14.18
CA ALA A 291 -10.21 -13.36 14.85
C ALA A 291 -10.43 -14.85 14.55
N ILE A 292 -11.65 -15.34 14.74
CA ILE A 292 -12.01 -16.73 14.46
C ILE A 292 -11.76 -17.08 12.99
N ALA A 293 -12.18 -16.21 12.06
CA ALA A 293 -11.95 -16.40 10.64
C ALA A 293 -10.46 -16.30 10.25
N THR A 294 -9.66 -15.52 10.98
CA THR A 294 -8.19 -15.50 10.84
C THR A 294 -7.57 -16.84 11.28
N GLY A 295 -8.10 -17.46 12.35
CA GLY A 295 -7.74 -18.83 12.72
C GLY A 295 -8.00 -19.84 11.59
N ALA A 296 -9.13 -19.71 10.88
CA ALA A 296 -9.42 -20.54 9.70
C ALA A 296 -8.47 -20.27 8.52
N ALA A 297 -8.00 -19.02 8.34
CA ALA A 297 -7.00 -18.67 7.35
C ALA A 297 -5.64 -19.30 7.66
N VAL A 298 -5.25 -19.31 8.95
CA VAL A 298 -4.06 -20.00 9.44
C VAL A 298 -4.15 -21.51 9.18
N ASP A 299 -5.28 -22.15 9.49
CA ASP A 299 -5.47 -23.58 9.21
C ASP A 299 -5.32 -23.87 7.71
N TYR A 300 -5.90 -23.03 6.86
CA TYR A 300 -5.80 -23.16 5.41
C TYR A 300 -4.34 -23.10 4.93
N LEU A 301 -3.57 -22.11 5.39
CA LEU A 301 -2.16 -21.97 5.03
C LEU A 301 -1.28 -23.11 5.59
N ASN A 302 -1.54 -23.55 6.82
CA ASN A 302 -0.84 -24.70 7.41
C ASN A 302 -1.11 -26.00 6.66
N ASN A 303 -2.34 -26.22 6.19
CA ASN A 303 -2.70 -27.39 5.40
C ASN A 303 -2.00 -27.43 4.04
N LEU A 304 -1.75 -26.26 3.44
CA LEU A 304 -0.90 -26.16 2.24
C LEU A 304 0.58 -26.37 2.57
N GLY A 305 0.99 -25.96 3.76
CA GLY A 305 2.37 -25.96 4.24
C GLY A 305 3.14 -24.73 3.74
N MET A 306 3.65 -23.91 4.67
CA MET A 306 4.29 -22.64 4.30
C MET A 306 5.55 -22.79 3.43
N GLU A 307 6.24 -23.91 3.50
CA GLU A 307 7.33 -24.25 2.57
C GLU A 307 6.84 -24.44 1.13
N ASN A 308 5.65 -25.02 0.95
CA ASN A 308 5.05 -25.15 -0.38
C ASN A 308 4.54 -23.81 -0.89
N VAL A 309 3.96 -22.98 -0.01
CA VAL A 309 3.56 -21.59 -0.33
C VAL A 309 4.77 -20.81 -0.83
N TRP A 310 5.85 -20.79 -0.06
CA TRP A 310 7.09 -20.11 -0.43
C TRP A 310 7.64 -20.61 -1.77
N ARG A 311 7.75 -21.93 -1.94
CA ARG A 311 8.26 -22.53 -3.18
C ARG A 311 7.42 -22.16 -4.41
N HIS A 312 6.10 -22.23 -4.32
CA HIS A 312 5.20 -21.85 -5.42
C HIS A 312 5.38 -20.38 -5.81
N GLU A 313 5.42 -19.49 -4.83
CA GLU A 313 5.65 -18.06 -5.10
C GLU A 313 7.04 -17.77 -5.68
N GLN A 314 8.06 -18.47 -5.22
CA GLN A 314 9.41 -18.39 -5.80
C GLN A 314 9.41 -18.82 -7.27
N GLU A 315 8.73 -19.91 -7.61
CA GLU A 315 8.60 -20.37 -9.00
C GLU A 315 7.87 -19.36 -9.90
N LEU A 316 6.78 -18.76 -9.40
CA LEU A 316 6.06 -17.70 -10.10
C LEU A 316 6.91 -16.45 -10.28
N THR A 317 7.62 -16.04 -9.24
CA THR A 317 8.45 -14.84 -9.26
C THR A 317 9.62 -14.99 -10.22
N ALA A 318 10.31 -16.13 -10.20
CA ALA A 318 11.38 -16.43 -11.14
C ALA A 318 10.88 -16.39 -12.59
N TYR A 319 9.73 -17.03 -12.85
CA TYR A 319 9.11 -17.02 -14.17
C TYR A 319 8.71 -15.61 -14.62
N ALA A 320 8.06 -14.83 -13.75
CA ALA A 320 7.67 -13.46 -14.05
C ALA A 320 8.87 -12.55 -14.31
N LEU A 321 9.94 -12.66 -13.52
CA LEU A 321 11.18 -11.90 -13.75
C LEU A 321 11.78 -12.21 -15.13
N GLU A 322 11.81 -13.48 -15.53
CA GLU A 322 12.28 -13.90 -16.85
C GLU A 322 11.42 -13.29 -17.96
N GLN A 323 10.10 -13.52 -17.92
CA GLN A 323 9.19 -13.06 -18.97
C GLN A 323 9.15 -11.53 -19.07
N MET A 324 9.04 -10.83 -17.94
CA MET A 324 8.96 -9.37 -17.91
C MET A 324 10.28 -8.70 -18.31
N SER A 325 11.44 -9.31 -18.00
CA SER A 325 12.74 -8.76 -18.42
C SER A 325 12.95 -8.80 -19.95
N SER A 326 12.17 -9.60 -20.67
CA SER A 326 12.22 -9.66 -22.14
C SER A 326 11.45 -8.50 -22.81
N LEU A 327 10.62 -7.78 -22.05
CA LEU A 327 9.79 -6.69 -22.58
C LEU A 327 10.60 -5.42 -22.85
N ALA A 328 10.56 -4.95 -24.09
CA ALA A 328 11.25 -3.72 -24.49
C ALA A 328 10.67 -2.49 -23.78
N GLY A 329 11.54 -1.69 -23.15
CA GLY A 329 11.14 -0.48 -22.42
C GLY A 329 10.63 -0.73 -21.01
N LEU A 330 10.60 -1.99 -20.53
CA LEU A 330 10.23 -2.31 -19.16
C LEU A 330 11.45 -2.27 -18.24
N LYS A 331 11.31 -1.59 -17.09
CA LYS A 331 12.33 -1.55 -16.04
C LYS A 331 11.76 -2.09 -14.73
N ILE A 332 12.29 -3.21 -14.27
CA ILE A 332 11.97 -3.80 -12.96
C ILE A 332 12.82 -3.13 -11.87
N ILE A 333 12.21 -2.88 -10.72
CA ILE A 333 12.85 -2.32 -9.53
C ILE A 333 13.01 -3.42 -8.46
N GLY A 334 14.16 -3.41 -7.78
CA GLY A 334 14.52 -4.37 -6.75
C GLY A 334 15.46 -5.49 -7.24
N PRO A 335 15.79 -6.46 -6.37
CA PRO A 335 16.72 -7.53 -6.68
C PRO A 335 16.24 -8.38 -7.86
N LYS A 336 17.16 -8.73 -8.77
CA LYS A 336 16.86 -9.61 -9.92
C LYS A 336 16.98 -11.09 -9.59
N ASP A 337 17.64 -11.41 -8.49
CA ASP A 337 17.72 -12.77 -7.98
C ASP A 337 16.38 -13.11 -7.31
N PRO A 338 15.61 -14.09 -7.82
CA PRO A 338 14.34 -14.48 -7.21
C PRO A 338 14.52 -14.96 -5.76
N THR A 339 15.66 -15.56 -5.42
CA THR A 339 15.92 -16.10 -4.08
C THR A 339 16.03 -15.02 -3.00
N LEU A 340 16.26 -13.76 -3.40
CA LEU A 340 16.38 -12.61 -2.51
C LEU A 340 15.09 -11.78 -2.44
N ARG A 341 14.00 -12.23 -3.08
CA ARG A 341 12.72 -11.50 -3.08
C ARG A 341 11.50 -12.41 -2.95
N GLY A 342 10.43 -11.91 -2.35
CA GLY A 342 9.12 -12.56 -2.36
C GLY A 342 8.34 -12.31 -3.67
N GLY A 343 7.06 -12.70 -3.65
CA GLY A 343 6.10 -12.60 -4.77
C GLY A 343 5.69 -11.20 -5.20
N VAL A 344 6.60 -10.22 -5.22
CA VAL A 344 6.32 -8.82 -5.57
C VAL A 344 7.30 -8.31 -6.62
N ILE A 345 6.76 -7.80 -7.73
CA ILE A 345 7.52 -7.16 -8.80
C ILE A 345 6.95 -5.76 -9.03
N SER A 346 7.70 -4.74 -8.61
CA SER A 346 7.48 -3.36 -9.04
C SER A 346 8.26 -3.06 -10.32
N PHE A 347 7.63 -2.35 -11.23
CA PHE A 347 8.17 -2.06 -12.56
C PHE A 347 7.60 -0.77 -13.14
N MET A 348 8.25 -0.30 -14.19
CA MET A 348 7.88 0.88 -14.96
C MET A 348 8.08 0.60 -16.44
N HIS A 349 7.46 1.43 -17.27
CA HIS A 349 7.64 1.38 -18.70
C HIS A 349 8.06 2.77 -19.21
N ASP A 350 9.09 2.83 -20.05
CA ASP A 350 9.71 4.10 -20.49
C ASP A 350 8.73 5.04 -21.18
N SER A 351 7.71 4.47 -21.84
CA SER A 351 6.76 5.23 -22.68
C SER A 351 5.35 5.32 -22.10
N ILE A 352 5.07 4.78 -20.91
CA ILE A 352 3.71 4.76 -20.35
C ILE A 352 3.77 5.06 -18.87
N HIS A 353 2.98 6.05 -18.44
CA HIS A 353 2.83 6.33 -17.03
C HIS A 353 2.19 5.13 -16.29
N PRO A 354 2.67 4.74 -15.09
CA PRO A 354 2.15 3.58 -14.37
C PRO A 354 0.64 3.56 -14.21
N HIS A 355 0.02 4.71 -13.93
CA HIS A 355 -1.44 4.81 -13.79
C HIS A 355 -2.19 4.48 -15.08
N ASP A 356 -1.66 4.89 -16.25
CA ASP A 356 -2.26 4.61 -17.55
C ASP A 356 -2.06 3.14 -17.93
N LEU A 357 -0.89 2.56 -17.62
CA LEU A 357 -0.66 1.12 -17.74
C LEU A 357 -1.64 0.30 -16.91
N GLY A 358 -1.86 0.68 -15.65
CA GLY A 358 -2.84 0.01 -14.79
C GLY A 358 -4.27 0.11 -15.31
N THR A 359 -4.65 1.26 -15.89
CA THR A 359 -5.98 1.43 -16.50
C THR A 359 -6.15 0.54 -17.74
N GLY A 360 -5.13 0.47 -18.60
CA GLY A 360 -5.15 -0.40 -19.78
C GLY A 360 -5.25 -1.87 -19.41
N LEU A 361 -4.48 -2.32 -18.41
CA LEU A 361 -4.52 -3.70 -17.92
C LEU A 361 -5.87 -4.07 -17.29
N ASP A 362 -6.53 -3.15 -16.58
CA ASP A 362 -7.86 -3.41 -16.00
C ASP A 362 -8.93 -3.65 -17.08
N GLN A 363 -8.84 -2.96 -18.23
CA GLN A 363 -9.71 -3.24 -19.39
C GLN A 363 -9.54 -4.67 -19.92
N LEU A 364 -8.36 -5.27 -19.74
CA LEU A 364 -8.07 -6.66 -20.08
C LEU A 364 -8.41 -7.64 -18.94
N GLY A 365 -8.98 -7.17 -17.83
CA GLY A 365 -9.31 -7.98 -16.65
C GLY A 365 -8.12 -8.23 -15.70
N ILE A 366 -6.99 -7.54 -15.91
CA ILE A 366 -5.74 -7.73 -15.16
C ILE A 366 -5.59 -6.66 -14.09
N ALA A 367 -5.76 -7.06 -12.83
CA ALA A 367 -5.68 -6.16 -11.69
C ALA A 367 -4.26 -6.09 -11.13
N ILE A 368 -3.61 -4.93 -11.33
CA ILE A 368 -2.33 -4.55 -10.70
C ILE A 368 -2.50 -3.28 -9.86
N ARG A 369 -1.47 -2.88 -9.12
CA ARG A 369 -1.44 -1.60 -8.40
C ARG A 369 -0.50 -0.60 -9.02
N THR A 370 -0.82 0.68 -8.87
CA THR A 370 0.03 1.80 -9.33
C THR A 370 0.18 2.84 -8.22
N GLY A 371 1.23 3.66 -8.29
CA GLY A 371 1.49 4.77 -7.36
C GLY A 371 2.74 4.54 -6.52
N HIS A 372 2.74 5.08 -5.30
CA HIS A 372 3.88 4.98 -4.37
C HIS A 372 3.86 3.72 -3.48
N HIS A 373 2.78 2.94 -3.52
CA HIS A 373 2.57 1.75 -2.70
C HIS A 373 2.82 1.96 -1.19
N CYS A 374 2.52 3.17 -0.69
CA CYS A 374 2.82 3.57 0.69
C CYS A 374 4.31 3.43 1.07
N ALA A 375 5.23 3.61 0.11
CA ALA A 375 6.67 3.63 0.32
C ALA A 375 7.28 4.78 -0.50
N MET A 376 6.66 5.96 -0.40
CA MET A 376 7.02 7.15 -1.19
C MET A 376 8.52 7.50 -1.16
N PRO A 377 9.22 7.51 0.00
CA PRO A 377 10.66 7.78 0.02
C PRO A 377 11.46 6.78 -0.82
N LEU A 378 11.11 5.49 -0.74
CA LEU A 378 11.76 4.43 -1.51
C LEU A 378 11.51 4.59 -3.01
N VAL A 379 10.25 4.78 -3.42
CA VAL A 379 9.90 4.93 -4.84
C VAL A 379 10.63 6.15 -5.43
N ARG A 380 10.64 7.29 -4.73
CA ARG A 380 11.35 8.49 -5.17
C ARG A 380 12.86 8.30 -5.26
N SER A 381 13.46 7.44 -4.43
CA SER A 381 14.90 7.15 -4.48
C SER A 381 15.35 6.46 -5.78
N TYR A 382 14.41 5.92 -6.57
CA TYR A 382 14.66 5.41 -7.92
C TYR A 382 14.43 6.45 -9.04
N ASP A 383 14.32 7.73 -8.67
CA ASP A 383 14.09 8.88 -9.56
C ASP A 383 12.77 8.83 -10.33
N VAL A 384 11.74 8.23 -9.72
CA VAL A 384 10.45 7.97 -10.36
C VAL A 384 9.29 8.46 -9.51
N VAL A 385 8.27 9.00 -10.18
CA VAL A 385 7.07 9.55 -9.51
C VAL A 385 6.11 8.47 -9.01
N ALA A 386 6.07 7.32 -9.70
CA ALA A 386 5.25 6.17 -9.35
C ALA A 386 5.83 4.89 -9.97
N ALA A 387 5.37 3.75 -9.47
CA ALA A 387 5.63 2.45 -10.08
C ALA A 387 4.31 1.70 -10.29
N ALA A 388 4.32 0.77 -11.24
CA ALA A 388 3.34 -0.32 -11.31
C ALA A 388 3.84 -1.48 -10.44
N ARG A 389 2.93 -2.30 -9.92
CA ARG A 389 3.27 -3.47 -9.10
C ARG A 389 2.32 -4.61 -9.39
N ALA A 390 2.89 -5.74 -9.80
CA ALA A 390 2.24 -7.03 -9.80
C ALA A 390 2.75 -7.83 -8.58
N SER A 391 1.84 -8.54 -7.93
CA SER A 391 2.13 -9.32 -6.74
C SER A 391 1.35 -10.62 -6.76
N PHE A 392 2.02 -11.71 -6.45
CA PHE A 392 1.53 -13.08 -6.59
C PHE A 392 1.14 -13.66 -5.23
N TYR A 393 0.34 -14.71 -5.27
CA TYR A 393 -0.04 -15.51 -4.11
C TYR A 393 -0.35 -16.96 -4.51
N ILE A 394 -0.74 -17.79 -3.55
CA ILE A 394 -0.96 -19.24 -3.71
C ILE A 394 -1.93 -19.65 -4.84
N TYR A 395 -2.87 -18.79 -5.22
CA TYR A 395 -3.86 -19.07 -6.26
C TYR A 395 -3.46 -18.53 -7.64
N ASN A 396 -2.31 -17.84 -7.74
CA ASN A 396 -1.84 -17.33 -9.03
C ASN A 396 -1.10 -18.39 -9.84
N THR A 397 -1.08 -18.20 -11.16
CA THR A 397 -0.51 -19.19 -12.11
C THR A 397 0.46 -18.56 -13.09
N LYS A 398 1.29 -19.39 -13.75
CA LYS A 398 2.16 -18.95 -14.86
C LYS A 398 1.36 -18.40 -16.04
N ARG A 399 0.16 -18.95 -16.31
CA ARG A 399 -0.73 -18.42 -17.35
C ARG A 399 -1.15 -16.97 -17.07
N GLU A 400 -1.45 -16.65 -15.81
CA GLU A 400 -1.79 -15.27 -15.42
C GLU A 400 -0.60 -14.31 -15.58
N ILE A 401 0.64 -14.81 -15.43
CA ILE A 401 1.86 -14.05 -15.74
C ILE A 401 1.98 -13.83 -17.26
N ASP A 402 1.69 -14.85 -18.07
CA ASP A 402 1.68 -14.70 -19.53
C ASP A 402 0.63 -13.67 -19.98
N GLU A 403 -0.56 -13.68 -19.37
CA GLU A 403 -1.62 -12.69 -19.60
C GLU A 403 -1.15 -11.28 -19.20
N LEU A 404 -0.47 -11.12 -18.05
CA LEU A 404 0.16 -9.85 -17.66
C LEU A 404 1.18 -9.35 -18.71
N VAL A 405 2.09 -10.20 -19.14
CA VAL A 405 3.17 -9.84 -20.09
C VAL A 405 2.59 -9.44 -21.45
N ASN A 406 1.58 -10.18 -21.92
CA ASN A 406 0.85 -9.83 -23.14
C ASN A 406 0.09 -8.52 -22.97
N GLY A 407 -0.62 -8.32 -21.86
CA GLY A 407 -1.37 -7.10 -21.58
C GLY A 407 -0.49 -5.86 -21.48
N ILE A 408 0.71 -5.98 -20.89
CA ILE A 408 1.70 -4.89 -20.86
C ILE A 408 2.13 -4.55 -22.30
N SER A 409 2.44 -5.56 -23.12
CA SER A 409 2.86 -5.38 -24.51
C SER A 409 1.78 -4.74 -25.37
N GLU A 410 0.53 -5.17 -25.21
CA GLU A 410 -0.64 -4.63 -25.92
C GLU A 410 -0.89 -3.18 -25.53
N THR A 411 -0.91 -2.88 -24.23
CA THR A 411 -1.08 -1.52 -23.72
C THR A 411 0.04 -0.61 -24.22
N ALA A 412 1.30 -1.08 -24.18
CA ALA A 412 2.44 -0.36 -24.73
C ALA A 412 2.35 -0.14 -26.25
N GLY A 413 1.86 -1.13 -26.98
CA GLY A 413 1.61 -1.03 -28.42
C GLY A 413 0.56 0.02 -28.75
N TYR A 414 -0.57 0.02 -28.04
CA TYR A 414 -1.64 1.00 -28.21
C TYR A 414 -1.15 2.43 -27.96
N PHE A 415 -0.47 2.68 -26.84
CA PHE A 415 0.13 3.99 -26.58
C PHE A 415 1.17 4.37 -27.62
N ARG A 416 1.97 3.42 -28.14
CA ARG A 416 2.96 3.70 -29.20
C ARG A 416 2.32 4.05 -30.54
N VAL A 417 1.29 3.32 -30.96
CA VAL A 417 0.55 3.59 -32.22
C VAL A 417 -0.15 4.93 -32.14
N MET A 418 -0.82 5.19 -31.01
CA MET A 418 -1.41 6.50 -30.76
C MET A 418 -0.32 7.59 -30.79
N MET A 419 0.82 7.38 -30.10
CA MET A 419 1.98 8.29 -30.10
C MET A 419 2.63 8.50 -31.47
N GLY A 420 2.44 7.58 -32.42
CA GLY A 420 3.01 7.60 -33.77
C GLY A 420 2.18 8.30 -34.85
N GLY A 421 0.96 8.75 -34.54
CA GLY A 421 0.19 9.66 -35.41
C GLY A 421 -0.51 9.05 -36.63
N THR A 422 -0.86 7.76 -36.61
CA THR A 422 -1.63 7.12 -37.70
C THR A 422 -2.82 6.33 -37.17
N SER A 423 -3.95 7.00 -36.94
CA SER A 423 -5.26 6.36 -36.93
C SER A 423 -6.29 7.30 -37.56
N GLY A 424 -7.11 6.75 -38.46
CA GLY A 424 -8.14 7.47 -39.20
C GLY A 424 -9.36 7.76 -38.33
N LEU A 425 -9.91 8.96 -38.49
CA LEU A 425 -10.99 9.55 -37.71
C LEU A 425 -12.34 8.85 -37.97
N GLY A 426 -12.99 8.35 -36.91
CA GLY A 426 -14.35 7.78 -37.01
C GLY A 426 -15.27 7.97 -35.80
N ASP A 427 -14.75 8.13 -34.57
CA ASP A 427 -15.59 8.25 -33.35
C ASP A 427 -15.35 9.56 -32.56
N LEU A 428 -16.38 10.04 -31.84
CA LEU A 428 -16.28 11.23 -30.99
C LEU A 428 -15.38 10.98 -29.77
N ASP A 429 -15.41 9.76 -29.23
CA ASP A 429 -14.51 9.35 -28.13
C ASP A 429 -13.04 9.32 -28.61
N GLU A 430 -12.77 8.97 -29.88
CA GLU A 430 -11.42 9.02 -30.47
C GLU A 430 -10.90 10.46 -30.63
N LEU A 431 -11.78 11.42 -30.94
CA LEU A 431 -11.41 12.84 -31.03
C LEU A 431 -10.99 13.40 -29.66
N TYR A 432 -11.73 13.07 -28.61
CA TYR A 432 -11.38 13.49 -27.24
C TYR A 432 -10.09 12.82 -26.75
N GLU A 433 -9.88 11.55 -27.07
CA GLU A 433 -8.60 10.88 -26.83
C GLU A 433 -7.44 11.57 -27.57
N ALA A 434 -7.65 11.99 -28.83
CA ALA A 434 -6.64 12.69 -29.61
C ALA A 434 -6.24 14.04 -28.98
N ILE A 435 -7.22 14.82 -28.49
CA ILE A 435 -6.95 16.09 -27.79
C ILE A 435 -6.13 15.85 -26.52
N ILE A 436 -6.55 14.90 -25.67
CA ILE A 436 -5.81 14.55 -24.44
C ILE A 436 -4.37 14.16 -24.77
N LEU A 437 -4.17 13.34 -25.79
CA LEU A 437 -2.85 12.86 -26.16
C LEU A 437 -1.96 13.93 -26.78
N ASP A 438 -2.52 14.87 -27.54
CA ASP A 438 -1.76 15.97 -28.11
C ASP A 438 -1.27 16.93 -27.02
N HIS A 439 -2.15 17.29 -26.08
CA HIS A 439 -1.79 18.10 -24.91
C HIS A 439 -0.84 17.38 -23.95
N TYR A 440 -0.88 16.05 -23.91
CA TYR A 440 0.12 15.24 -23.20
C TYR A 440 1.51 15.29 -23.87
N ARG A 441 1.58 15.19 -25.21
CA ARG A 441 2.85 15.17 -25.96
C ARG A 441 3.51 16.53 -26.05
N SER A 442 2.70 17.53 -26.33
CA SER A 442 3.14 18.89 -26.62
C SER A 442 2.46 19.82 -25.63
N PRO A 443 2.80 19.76 -24.33
CA PRO A 443 2.18 20.60 -23.33
C PRO A 443 2.46 22.08 -23.64
N ARG A 444 1.39 22.85 -23.74
CA ARG A 444 1.42 24.29 -24.02
C ARG A 444 1.90 25.03 -22.79
N ASN A 445 2.58 26.16 -23.02
CA ASN A 445 3.00 27.07 -21.96
C ASN A 445 3.82 26.38 -20.86
N SER A 446 4.75 25.49 -21.26
CA SER A 446 5.62 24.72 -20.33
C SER A 446 6.92 25.44 -19.94
N ALA A 447 7.17 26.62 -20.50
CA ALA A 447 8.31 27.44 -20.13
C ALA A 447 8.07 28.14 -18.78
N PRO A 448 9.10 28.30 -17.94
CA PRO A 448 9.00 29.11 -16.73
C PRO A 448 8.64 30.57 -17.05
N VAL A 449 7.91 31.21 -16.15
CA VAL A 449 7.57 32.63 -16.25
C VAL A 449 8.58 33.46 -15.47
N ASP A 450 9.10 34.51 -16.09
CA ASP A 450 10.03 35.43 -15.43
C ASP A 450 9.30 36.35 -14.45
N ASP A 451 9.75 36.36 -13.20
CA ASP A 451 9.19 37.19 -12.11
C ASP A 451 7.66 37.02 -12.00
N PRO A 452 7.19 35.83 -11.58
CA PRO A 452 5.77 35.53 -11.50
C PRO A 452 5.11 36.14 -10.25
N ASP A 453 3.88 36.62 -10.40
CA ASP A 453 3.04 37.13 -9.32
C ASP A 453 2.40 35.99 -8.49
N VAL A 454 2.24 34.82 -9.11
CA VAL A 454 1.77 33.57 -8.50
C VAL A 454 2.76 32.47 -8.85
N ASP A 455 3.28 31.78 -7.84
CA ASP A 455 4.23 30.68 -8.00
C ASP A 455 3.84 29.58 -7.00
N LEU A 456 3.37 28.42 -7.49
CA LEU A 456 2.95 27.31 -6.64
C LEU A 456 3.31 25.94 -7.22
N GLU A 457 3.54 24.99 -6.32
CA GLU A 457 3.64 23.57 -6.64
C GLU A 457 2.37 22.85 -6.20
N VAL A 458 1.83 22.01 -7.09
CA VAL A 458 0.68 21.14 -6.84
C VAL A 458 1.09 19.69 -7.01
N ASN A 459 0.60 18.82 -6.14
CA ASN A 459 0.86 17.39 -6.24
C ASN A 459 -0.36 16.54 -5.90
N ASN A 460 -0.46 15.38 -6.54
CA ASN A 460 -1.42 14.34 -6.18
C ASN A 460 -0.70 13.26 -5.37
N PRO A 461 -0.89 13.20 -4.03
CA PRO A 461 -0.13 12.29 -3.17
C PRO A 461 -0.42 10.80 -3.44
N PHE A 462 -1.53 10.49 -4.10
CA PHE A 462 -1.92 9.11 -4.39
C PHE A 462 -1.14 8.51 -5.56
N CYS A 463 -1.00 9.26 -6.66
CA CYS A 463 -0.35 8.80 -7.89
C CYS A 463 1.02 9.43 -8.15
N GLY A 464 1.39 10.50 -7.44
CA GLY A 464 2.67 11.19 -7.63
C GLY A 464 2.71 12.19 -8.79
N ASP A 465 1.57 12.51 -9.40
CA ASP A 465 1.51 13.59 -10.40
C ASP A 465 1.90 14.92 -9.71
N GLU A 466 2.82 15.69 -10.29
CA GLU A 466 3.38 16.93 -9.74
C GLU A 466 3.49 18.01 -10.82
N PHE A 467 3.01 19.23 -10.53
CA PHE A 467 3.10 20.37 -11.44
C PHE A 467 3.52 21.64 -10.70
N HIS A 468 4.33 22.45 -11.34
CA HIS A 468 4.74 23.79 -10.96
C HIS A 468 4.00 24.78 -11.85
N ILE A 469 3.21 25.66 -11.24
CA ILE A 469 2.34 26.63 -11.92
C ILE A 469 2.83 28.02 -11.57
N GLN A 470 3.13 28.81 -12.59
CA GLN A 470 3.60 30.18 -12.49
C GLN A 470 2.72 31.09 -13.34
N LEU A 471 2.25 32.20 -12.78
CA LEU A 471 1.46 33.20 -13.50
C LEU A 471 2.03 34.60 -13.33
N LYS A 472 1.91 35.40 -14.38
CA LYS A 472 2.14 36.84 -14.36
C LYS A 472 0.87 37.59 -14.69
N VAL A 473 0.57 38.63 -13.95
CA VAL A 473 -0.72 39.32 -13.98
C VAL A 473 -0.50 40.77 -14.40
N SER A 474 -1.27 41.22 -15.39
CA SER A 474 -1.28 42.62 -15.82
C SER A 474 -2.73 43.07 -15.97
N ASP A 475 -3.04 44.25 -15.44
CA ASP A 475 -4.37 44.89 -15.57
C ASP A 475 -5.56 44.00 -15.14
N GLY A 476 -5.34 43.12 -14.15
CA GLY A 476 -6.37 42.22 -13.61
C GLY A 476 -6.61 40.94 -14.44
N SER A 477 -5.78 40.70 -15.45
CA SER A 477 -5.80 39.50 -16.28
C SER A 477 -4.46 38.77 -16.26
N VAL A 478 -4.49 37.46 -16.51
CA VAL A 478 -3.27 36.66 -16.64
C VAL A 478 -2.59 37.00 -17.96
N SER A 479 -1.41 37.61 -17.88
CA SER A 479 -0.62 38.04 -19.04
C SER A 479 0.35 36.97 -19.54
N GLN A 480 0.82 36.10 -18.64
CA GLN A 480 1.67 34.95 -18.96
C GLN A 480 1.38 33.81 -17.99
N VAL A 481 1.53 32.58 -18.47
CA VAL A 481 1.38 31.35 -17.70
C VAL A 481 2.49 30.38 -18.05
N GLY A 482 3.03 29.72 -17.04
CA GLY A 482 4.01 28.66 -17.14
C GLY A 482 3.54 27.48 -16.30
N ILE A 483 3.29 26.33 -16.92
CA ILE A 483 2.95 25.09 -16.21
C ILE A 483 3.89 23.99 -16.65
N ASN A 484 4.77 23.56 -15.76
CA ASN A 484 5.71 22.48 -16.00
C ASN A 484 5.54 21.40 -14.94
N GLY A 485 5.67 20.13 -15.31
CA GLY A 485 5.42 19.05 -14.38
C GLY A 485 5.53 17.68 -15.01
N ARG A 486 5.20 16.67 -14.21
CA ARG A 486 5.14 15.27 -14.61
C ARG A 486 3.90 14.65 -14.03
N GLY A 487 3.10 14.00 -14.87
CA GLY A 487 1.99 13.18 -14.41
C GLY A 487 1.43 12.29 -15.50
N CYS A 488 0.37 11.55 -15.16
CA CYS A 488 -0.36 10.72 -16.12
C CYS A 488 -0.94 11.55 -17.29
N ALA A 489 -1.31 10.87 -18.39
CA ALA A 489 -1.83 11.52 -19.61
C ALA A 489 -2.94 12.52 -19.32
N ILE A 490 -3.90 12.15 -18.46
CA ILE A 490 -5.02 13.02 -18.06
C ILE A 490 -4.54 14.25 -17.28
N SER A 491 -3.65 14.10 -16.31
CA SER A 491 -3.20 15.23 -15.47
C SER A 491 -2.36 16.23 -16.28
N GLN A 492 -1.47 15.73 -17.14
CA GLN A 492 -0.64 16.56 -18.01
C GLN A 492 -1.47 17.26 -19.09
N ALA A 493 -2.39 16.54 -19.73
CA ALA A 493 -3.29 17.13 -20.70
C ALA A 493 -4.17 18.20 -20.06
N SER A 494 -4.71 17.92 -18.88
CA SER A 494 -5.51 18.87 -18.12
C SER A 494 -4.71 20.12 -17.73
N ALA A 495 -3.47 19.96 -17.26
CA ALA A 495 -2.56 21.06 -16.96
C ALA A 495 -2.25 21.91 -18.20
N SER A 496 -2.04 21.27 -19.35
CA SER A 496 -1.80 21.96 -20.61
C SER A 496 -3.04 22.69 -21.14
N LEU A 497 -4.23 22.09 -21.03
CA LEU A 497 -5.50 22.71 -21.41
C LEU A 497 -5.81 23.92 -20.51
N LEU A 498 -5.53 23.80 -19.21
CA LEU A 498 -5.60 24.92 -18.27
C LEU A 498 -4.69 26.07 -18.72
N ALA A 499 -3.44 25.78 -19.07
CA ALA A 499 -2.48 26.79 -19.47
C ALA A 499 -2.90 27.55 -20.74
N GLU A 500 -3.58 26.87 -21.67
CA GLU A 500 -4.10 27.49 -22.89
C GLU A 500 -5.34 28.36 -22.62
N LEU A 501 -6.23 27.90 -21.73
CA LEU A 501 -7.45 28.64 -21.39
C LEU A 501 -7.17 29.89 -20.55
N VAL A 502 -6.22 29.81 -19.60
CA VAL A 502 -6.01 30.85 -18.59
C VAL A 502 -5.30 32.09 -19.14
N GLU A 503 -4.47 31.94 -20.18
CA GLU A 503 -3.73 33.06 -20.76
C GLU A 503 -4.68 34.09 -21.40
N GLY A 504 -4.53 35.36 -21.02
CA GLY A 504 -5.38 36.46 -21.46
C GLY A 504 -6.73 36.59 -20.75
N LYS A 505 -7.07 35.69 -19.81
CA LYS A 505 -8.33 35.73 -19.06
C LYS A 505 -8.22 36.53 -17.76
N SER A 506 -9.33 37.15 -17.38
CA SER A 506 -9.49 37.75 -16.05
C SER A 506 -9.66 36.68 -14.98
N TYR A 507 -9.38 37.02 -13.72
CA TYR A 507 -9.56 36.08 -12.60
C TYR A 507 -10.99 35.54 -12.47
N ALA A 508 -11.99 36.36 -12.80
CA ALA A 508 -13.40 35.94 -12.76
C ALA A 508 -13.69 34.87 -13.83
N GLU A 509 -13.14 35.03 -15.04
CA GLU A 509 -13.27 34.05 -16.11
C GLU A 509 -12.53 32.74 -15.80
N VAL A 510 -11.32 32.82 -15.22
CA VAL A 510 -10.57 31.64 -14.77
C VAL A 510 -11.35 30.87 -13.71
N LYS A 511 -11.94 31.57 -12.73
CA LYS A 511 -12.76 30.94 -11.70
C LYS A 511 -14.00 30.26 -12.29
N ALA A 512 -14.69 30.94 -13.20
CA ALA A 512 -15.85 30.38 -13.89
C ALA A 512 -15.47 29.09 -14.67
N ALA A 513 -14.33 29.09 -15.36
CA ALA A 513 -13.82 27.91 -16.05
C ALA A 513 -13.53 26.75 -15.08
N VAL A 514 -12.86 27.00 -13.95
CA VAL A 514 -12.62 25.97 -12.91
C VAL A 514 -13.94 25.35 -12.44
N ASP A 515 -14.95 26.16 -12.16
CA ASP A 515 -16.25 25.67 -11.68
C ASP A 515 -17.01 24.90 -12.77
N SER A 516 -16.88 25.28 -14.04
CA SER A 516 -17.42 24.52 -15.18
C SER A 516 -16.73 23.17 -15.36
N VAL A 517 -15.39 23.10 -15.25
CA VAL A 517 -14.64 21.83 -15.31
C VAL A 517 -15.02 20.91 -14.14
N ARG A 518 -15.18 21.46 -12.93
CA ARG A 518 -15.66 20.71 -11.75
C ARG A 518 -17.03 20.09 -12.00
N ARG A 519 -17.97 20.83 -12.62
CA ARG A 519 -19.31 20.34 -12.96
C ARG A 519 -19.29 19.29 -14.07
N LEU A 520 -18.54 19.54 -15.14
CA LEU A 520 -18.33 18.60 -16.24
C LEU A 520 -17.86 17.23 -15.71
N LEU A 521 -16.85 17.23 -14.84
CA LEU A 521 -16.27 16.01 -14.27
C LEU A 521 -17.17 15.32 -13.22
N LYS A 522 -18.12 16.05 -12.62
CA LYS A 522 -19.17 15.46 -11.77
C LYS A 522 -20.36 14.92 -12.58
N GLY A 523 -20.41 15.19 -13.88
CA GLY A 523 -21.53 14.82 -14.74
C GLY A 523 -22.77 15.68 -14.54
N GLU A 524 -22.60 16.90 -14.01
CA GLU A 524 -23.66 17.90 -13.92
C GLU A 524 -23.91 18.54 -15.30
N GLU A 525 -25.12 19.07 -15.53
CA GLU A 525 -25.42 19.79 -16.78
C GLU A 525 -24.57 21.08 -16.85
N VAL A 526 -23.98 21.29 -18.01
CA VAL A 526 -23.16 22.46 -18.36
C VAL A 526 -23.99 23.30 -19.31
N THR A 527 -24.07 24.62 -19.08
CA THR A 527 -24.86 25.52 -19.94
C THR A 527 -24.20 25.73 -21.30
N GLU A 528 -24.93 26.19 -22.32
CA GLU A 528 -24.33 26.52 -23.63
C GLU A 528 -23.20 27.54 -23.52
N GLU A 529 -23.34 28.56 -22.66
CA GLU A 529 -22.28 29.55 -22.39
C GLU A 529 -21.03 28.93 -21.76
N GLU A 530 -21.20 27.86 -20.97
CA GLU A 530 -20.10 27.13 -20.35
C GLU A 530 -19.45 26.14 -21.32
N GLN A 531 -20.20 25.56 -22.26
CA GLN A 531 -19.64 24.72 -23.34
C GLN A 531 -18.73 25.55 -24.24
N ASP A 532 -19.18 26.73 -24.65
CA ASP A 532 -18.37 27.68 -25.44
C ASP A 532 -17.10 28.11 -24.69
N LEU A 533 -17.17 28.22 -23.35
CA LEU A 533 -16.01 28.54 -22.51
C LEU A 533 -15.01 27.38 -22.41
N LEU A 534 -15.49 26.13 -22.40
CA LEU A 534 -14.65 24.94 -22.18
C LEU A 534 -13.85 24.55 -23.43
N GLY A 535 -14.42 24.67 -24.63
CA GLY A 535 -13.72 24.31 -25.88
C GLY A 535 -13.11 22.90 -25.80
N ASP A 536 -11.80 22.78 -26.05
CA ASP A 536 -11.07 21.49 -26.02
C ASP A 536 -11.06 20.82 -24.63
N ILE A 537 -11.40 21.55 -23.56
CA ILE A 537 -11.51 20.98 -22.20
C ILE A 537 -12.70 20.02 -22.09
N GLU A 538 -13.69 20.09 -22.98
CA GLU A 538 -14.75 19.08 -23.07
C GLU A 538 -14.21 17.66 -23.25
N ALA A 539 -13.00 17.50 -23.82
CA ALA A 539 -12.32 16.22 -23.91
C ALA A 539 -12.08 15.56 -22.54
N LEU A 540 -11.93 16.35 -21.47
CA LEU A 540 -11.84 15.82 -20.11
C LEU A 540 -13.18 15.24 -19.60
N GLY A 541 -14.30 15.51 -20.26
CA GLY A 541 -15.62 14.99 -19.87
C GLY A 541 -15.68 13.46 -19.83
N GLY A 542 -14.90 12.78 -20.67
CA GLY A 542 -14.77 11.32 -20.65
C GLY A 542 -14.21 10.76 -19.32
N VAL A 543 -13.43 11.56 -18.60
CA VAL A 543 -12.78 11.18 -17.33
C VAL A 543 -13.80 10.90 -16.23
N ARG A 544 -15.02 11.46 -16.29
CA ARG A 544 -16.08 11.21 -15.30
C ARG A 544 -16.47 9.73 -15.18
N LYS A 545 -16.23 8.93 -16.24
CA LYS A 545 -16.44 7.47 -16.23
C LYS A 545 -15.48 6.76 -15.25
N PHE A 546 -14.41 7.44 -14.81
CA PHE A 546 -13.36 6.91 -13.94
C PHE A 546 -13.20 7.78 -12.67
N PRO A 547 -13.99 7.55 -11.59
CA PRO A 547 -14.00 8.41 -10.40
C PRO A 547 -12.62 8.65 -9.77
N VAL A 548 -11.72 7.65 -9.82
CA VAL A 548 -10.35 7.75 -9.29
C VAL A 548 -9.49 8.74 -10.10
N ARG A 549 -9.78 8.94 -11.39
CA ARG A 549 -9.06 9.84 -12.30
C ARG A 549 -9.51 11.30 -12.21
N ILE A 550 -10.67 11.57 -11.62
CA ILE A 550 -11.21 12.94 -11.49
C ILE A 550 -10.21 13.85 -10.74
N LYS A 551 -9.54 13.33 -9.71
CA LYS A 551 -8.51 14.10 -8.98
C LYS A 551 -7.29 14.43 -9.86
N CYS A 552 -6.91 13.55 -10.78
CA CYS A 552 -5.84 13.84 -11.75
C CYS A 552 -6.26 14.96 -12.71
N ALA A 553 -7.49 14.91 -13.22
CA ALA A 553 -8.01 15.94 -14.11
C ALA A 553 -8.16 17.30 -13.41
N LEU A 554 -8.49 17.33 -12.11
CA LEU A 554 -8.69 18.57 -11.36
C LEU A 554 -7.43 19.13 -10.70
N LEU A 555 -6.30 18.42 -10.73
CA LEU A 555 -5.12 18.74 -9.92
C LEU A 555 -4.66 20.20 -10.10
N SER A 556 -4.35 20.58 -11.35
CA SER A 556 -3.86 21.94 -11.65
C SER A 556 -4.95 23.01 -11.52
N TRP A 557 -6.21 22.65 -11.79
CA TRP A 557 -7.36 23.57 -11.70
C TRP A 557 -7.64 23.99 -10.25
N VAL A 558 -7.66 23.02 -9.32
CA VAL A 558 -7.92 23.29 -7.91
C VAL A 558 -6.78 24.08 -7.29
N GLY A 559 -5.53 23.67 -7.54
CA GLY A 559 -4.38 24.40 -7.01
C GLY A 559 -4.30 25.84 -7.51
N LEU A 560 -4.68 26.08 -8.78
CA LEU A 560 -4.75 27.43 -9.31
C LEU A 560 -5.86 28.27 -8.63
N ASP A 561 -7.07 27.73 -8.46
CA ASP A 561 -8.19 28.42 -7.80
C ASP A 561 -7.83 28.84 -6.35
N ASP A 562 -7.15 27.96 -5.62
CA ASP A 562 -6.67 28.23 -4.26
C ASP A 562 -5.64 29.38 -4.26
N ALA A 563 -4.65 29.32 -5.15
CA ALA A 563 -3.61 30.34 -5.25
C ALA A 563 -4.15 31.72 -5.68
N LEU A 564 -5.07 31.76 -6.63
CA LEU A 564 -5.70 33.00 -7.07
C LEU A 564 -6.57 33.62 -5.96
N THR A 565 -7.28 32.78 -5.21
CA THR A 565 -8.09 33.22 -4.07
C THR A 565 -7.24 33.84 -2.98
N ASP A 566 -6.02 33.33 -2.75
CA ASP A 566 -5.10 33.90 -1.76
C ASP A 566 -4.34 35.13 -2.27
N HIS A 567 -4.05 35.21 -3.56
CA HIS A 567 -3.48 36.41 -4.17
C HIS A 567 -4.45 37.60 -4.11
N LEU A 568 -5.74 37.39 -4.40
CA LEU A 568 -6.77 38.44 -4.34
C LEU A 568 -7.08 38.96 -2.92
N LYS A 569 -6.61 38.26 -1.86
CA LYS A 569 -6.73 38.73 -0.47
C LYS A 569 -5.56 39.63 -0.02
N LYS A 570 -4.44 39.61 -0.74
CA LYS A 570 -3.26 40.44 -0.48
C LYS A 570 -3.41 41.79 -1.19
#